data_AF-A0AAU7AYR8-F1
#
_entry.id   AF-A0AAU7AYR8-F1
#
_cell.length_a   1.000
_cell.length_b   1.000
_cell.length_c   1.000
_cell.angle_alpha   90.00
_cell.angle_beta   90.00
_cell.angle_gamma   90.00
#
_symmetry.space_group_name_H-M   'P 1'
#
loop_
_entity.id
_entity.type
_entity.pdbx_description
1 polymer ?
#
loop_
_entity_poly.entity_id
_entity_poly.type
_entity_poly.pdbx_seq_one_letter_code
_entity_poly.pdbx_strand_id
1 'polypeptide(L)'
;MSTPARQAARDAPGGPLFWISNAIGMGILVFGVVGLLRHQDATVPLNVLKFLAGSLIAHDALFAPLVGLGSLVIVRLVPRRVRPALQGTLIISAAVVLISIPVLTGRGRNPNNPSILPGDYGTGLLQVLAVVWAVGVIAAIRALLRPPVADDPPRAGTLPPQNGW
;
A
#
# COMPACT_ATOMS: atom_id res chain seq x y z
N MET A 1 -9.59 36.13 -17.95
CA MET A 1 -8.68 36.33 -16.79
C MET A 1 -9.47 35.99 -15.52
N SER A 2 -9.50 34.72 -15.13
CA SER A 2 -10.18 34.27 -13.91
C SER A 2 -9.31 34.59 -12.68
N THR A 3 -9.90 35.26 -11.69
CA THR A 3 -9.21 35.76 -10.49
C THR A 3 -8.61 34.60 -9.67
N PRO A 4 -7.31 34.60 -9.33
CA PRO A 4 -6.64 33.52 -8.58
C PRO A 4 -7.29 33.20 -7.22
N ALA A 5 -7.96 34.18 -6.61
CA ALA A 5 -8.69 34.01 -5.35
C ALA A 5 -9.88 33.03 -5.44
N ARG A 6 -10.52 32.88 -6.62
CA ARG A 6 -11.63 31.94 -6.83
C ARG A 6 -11.17 30.49 -6.99
N GLN A 7 -9.91 30.29 -7.36
CA GLN A 7 -9.31 28.96 -7.48
C GLN A 7 -8.92 28.42 -6.09
N ALA A 8 -8.25 29.24 -5.28
CA ALA A 8 -7.84 28.88 -3.91
C ALA A 8 -9.00 28.48 -2.98
N ALA A 9 -10.18 29.08 -3.14
CA ALA A 9 -11.37 28.74 -2.35
C ALA A 9 -12.02 27.39 -2.75
N ARG A 10 -11.76 26.90 -3.97
CA ARG A 10 -12.25 25.59 -4.45
C ARG A 10 -11.34 24.44 -4.03
N ASP A 11 -10.09 24.75 -3.68
CA ASP A 11 -9.06 23.76 -3.38
C ASP A 11 -8.88 23.51 -1.87
N ALA A 12 -9.67 24.17 -1.00
CA ALA A 12 -9.65 23.92 0.43
C ALA A 12 -10.32 22.57 0.75
N PRO A 13 -9.60 21.57 1.32
CA PRO A 13 -10.24 20.36 1.81
C PRO A 13 -11.17 20.77 2.97
N GLY A 14 -12.48 20.78 2.72
CA GLY A 14 -13.40 21.54 3.58
C GLY A 14 -14.79 20.93 3.81
N GLY A 15 -15.06 19.72 3.33
CA GLY A 15 -16.33 19.05 3.57
C GLY A 15 -16.49 18.60 5.03
N PRO A 16 -17.72 18.47 5.56
CA PRO A 16 -17.95 17.95 6.91
C PRO A 16 -17.28 16.58 7.15
N LEU A 17 -17.28 15.70 6.14
CA LEU A 17 -16.65 14.39 6.22
C LEU A 17 -15.13 14.48 6.46
N PHE A 18 -14.44 15.45 5.84
CA PHE A 18 -13.02 15.68 6.05
C PHE A 18 -12.73 16.12 7.49
N TRP A 19 -13.52 17.05 8.02
CA TRP A 19 -13.34 17.51 9.40
C TRP A 19 -13.71 16.45 10.42
N ILE A 20 -14.76 15.66 10.16
CA ILE A 20 -15.14 14.52 10.99
C ILE A 20 -14.03 13.47 11.00
N SER A 21 -13.51 13.07 9.83
CA SER A 21 -12.42 12.08 9.77
C SER A 21 -11.15 12.59 10.44
N ASN A 22 -10.82 13.88 10.27
CA ASN A 22 -9.69 14.50 10.94
C ASN A 22 -9.86 14.54 12.47
N ALA A 23 -11.04 14.93 12.96
CA ALA A 23 -11.34 14.93 14.39
C ALA A 23 -11.26 13.53 15.00
N ILE A 24 -11.78 12.51 14.31
CA ILE A 24 -11.67 11.11 14.72
C ILE A 24 -10.20 10.67 14.74
N GLY A 25 -9.45 10.92 13.67
CA GLY A 25 -8.03 10.57 13.58
C GLY A 25 -7.20 11.23 14.68
N MET A 26 -7.43 12.52 14.93
CA MET A 26 -6.77 13.25 16.02
C MET A 26 -7.16 12.70 17.38
N GLY A 27 -8.43 12.34 17.59
CA GLY A 27 -8.90 11.71 18.83
C GLY A 27 -8.19 10.38 19.10
N ILE A 28 -8.01 9.54 18.08
CA ILE A 28 -7.27 8.27 18.17
C ILE A 28 -5.80 8.53 18.52
N LEU A 29 -5.15 9.51 17.89
CA LEU A 29 -3.76 9.87 18.18
C LEU A 29 -3.59 10.34 19.63
N VAL A 30 -4.46 11.25 20.10
CA VAL A 30 -4.45 11.73 21.48
C VAL A 30 -4.68 10.58 22.45
N PHE A 31 -5.66 9.71 22.18
CA PHE A 31 -5.91 8.53 23.00
C PHE A 31 -4.67 7.62 23.10
N GLY A 32 -3.99 7.36 21.97
CA GLY A 32 -2.76 6.57 21.92
C GLY A 32 -1.63 7.19 22.73
N VAL A 33 -1.39 8.50 22.58
CA VAL A 33 -0.34 9.23 23.33
C VAL A 33 -0.66 9.26 24.82
N VAL A 34 -1.90 9.54 25.21
CA VAL A 34 -2.33 9.53 26.62
C VAL A 34 -2.17 8.12 27.20
N GLY A 35 -2.57 7.08 26.48
CA GLY A 35 -2.39 5.69 26.88
C GLY A 35 -0.92 5.34 27.11
N LEU A 36 -0.05 5.72 26.15
CA LEU A 36 1.41 5.54 26.21
C LEU A 36 2.01 6.20 27.46
N LEU A 37 1.61 7.43 27.77
CA LEU A 37 2.15 8.19 28.89
C LEU A 37 1.57 7.78 30.25
N ARG A 38 0.35 7.25 30.30
CA ARG A 38 -0.29 6.79 31.55
C ARG A 38 0.10 5.37 31.94
N HIS A 39 0.52 4.54 30.98
CA HIS A 39 0.87 3.13 31.22
C HIS A 39 2.34 2.89 30.88
N GLN A 40 3.25 3.71 31.41
CA GLN A 40 4.66 3.68 31.03
C GLN A 40 5.33 2.36 31.37
N ASP A 41 4.93 1.71 32.46
CA ASP A 41 5.48 0.42 32.91
C ASP A 41 5.19 -0.70 31.91
N ALA A 42 4.05 -0.64 31.22
CA ALA A 42 3.65 -1.64 30.24
C ALA A 42 4.10 -1.29 28.81
N THR A 43 4.19 0.00 28.48
CA THR A 43 4.40 0.46 27.10
C THR A 43 5.83 0.88 26.80
N VAL A 44 6.63 1.20 27.82
CA VAL A 44 8.03 1.64 27.72
C VAL A 44 8.19 2.72 26.62
N PRO A 45 7.81 3.99 26.88
CA PRO A 45 7.68 5.02 25.84
C PRO A 45 8.91 5.23 24.96
N LEU A 46 10.12 5.05 25.50
CA LEU A 46 11.36 5.10 24.73
C LEU A 46 11.46 4.01 23.65
N ASN A 47 10.93 2.81 23.90
CA ASN A 47 10.89 1.75 22.89
C ASN A 47 9.91 2.08 21.78
N VAL A 48 8.77 2.68 22.10
CA VAL A 48 7.82 3.18 21.11
C VAL A 48 8.45 4.28 20.27
N LEU A 49 9.16 5.23 20.88
CA LEU A 49 9.86 6.28 20.16
C LEU A 49 10.94 5.71 19.24
N LYS A 50 11.75 4.76 19.72
CA LYS A 50 12.75 4.06 18.90
C LYS A 50 12.10 3.32 17.73
N PHE A 51 10.96 2.66 17.96
CA PHE A 51 10.21 1.99 16.91
C PHE A 51 9.69 2.98 15.87
N LEU A 52 9.08 4.09 16.28
CA LEU A 52 8.58 5.12 15.36
C LEU A 52 9.70 5.76 14.55
N ALA A 53 10.76 6.21 15.21
CA ALA A 53 11.91 6.82 14.53
C ALA A 53 12.61 5.82 13.61
N GLY A 54 12.85 4.60 14.09
CA GLY A 54 13.46 3.53 13.30
C GLY A 54 12.60 3.15 12.08
N SER A 55 11.28 3.07 12.24
CA SER A 55 10.35 2.77 11.16
C SER A 55 10.33 3.89 10.11
N LEU A 56 10.33 5.16 10.54
CA LEU A 56 10.36 6.30 9.62
C LEU A 56 11.67 6.35 8.83
N ILE A 57 12.81 6.18 9.50
CA ILE A 57 14.12 6.15 8.84
C ILE A 57 14.19 4.97 7.86
N ALA A 58 13.79 3.77 8.27
CA ALA A 58 13.76 2.61 7.39
C ALA A 58 12.82 2.84 6.20
N HIS A 59 11.66 3.44 6.42
CA HIS A 59 10.72 3.75 5.36
C HIS A 59 11.33 4.68 4.30
N ASP A 60 11.86 5.82 4.72
CA ASP A 60 12.28 6.87 3.79
C ASP A 60 13.65 6.57 3.16
N ALA A 61 14.56 5.95 3.90
CA ALA A 61 15.90 5.64 3.41
C ALA A 61 15.96 4.33 2.59
N LEU A 62 15.01 3.40 2.79
CA LEU A 62 15.05 2.07 2.17
C LEU A 62 13.77 1.72 1.40
N PHE A 63 12.61 1.72 2.06
CA PHE A 63 11.38 1.24 1.39
C PHE A 63 10.93 2.15 0.25
N ALA A 64 10.86 3.47 0.49
CA ALA A 64 10.50 4.45 -0.51
C ALA A 64 11.40 4.38 -1.77
N PRO A 65 12.75 4.39 -1.66
CA PRO A 65 13.60 4.26 -2.84
C PRO A 65 13.49 2.90 -3.52
N LEU A 66 13.39 1.79 -2.78
CA LEU A 66 13.21 0.46 -3.39
C LEU A 66 11.90 0.36 -4.17
N VAL A 67 10.79 0.86 -3.61
CA VAL A 67 9.49 0.89 -4.28
C VAL A 67 9.55 1.80 -5.51
N GLY A 68 10.22 2.96 -5.41
CA GLY A 68 10.44 3.87 -6.53
C GLY A 68 11.22 3.21 -7.68
N LEU A 69 12.36 2.60 -7.38
CA LEU A 69 13.19 1.88 -8.35
C LEU A 69 12.44 0.69 -8.96
N GLY A 70 11.75 -0.12 -8.14
CA GLY A 70 10.92 -1.22 -8.61
C GLY A 70 9.80 -0.75 -9.53
N SER A 71 9.16 0.37 -9.20
CA SER A 71 8.11 0.98 -10.03
C SER A 71 8.67 1.46 -11.38
N LEU A 72 9.87 2.05 -11.40
CA LEU A 72 10.54 2.44 -12.65
C LEU A 72 10.83 1.23 -13.54
N VAL A 73 11.30 0.12 -12.96
CA VAL A 73 11.54 -1.14 -13.69
C VAL A 73 10.23 -1.68 -14.25
N ILE A 74 9.17 -1.75 -13.43
CA ILE A 74 7.84 -2.23 -13.86
C ILE A 74 7.29 -1.36 -14.99
N VAL A 75 7.40 -0.03 -14.88
CA VAL A 75 6.90 0.88 -15.91
C VAL A 75 7.64 0.72 -17.24
N ARG A 76 8.92 0.34 -17.23
CA ARG A 76 9.71 0.13 -18.45
C ARG A 76 9.54 -1.24 -19.08
N LEU A 77 9.43 -2.29 -18.27
CA LEU A 77 9.47 -3.68 -18.77
C LEU A 77 8.10 -4.34 -18.90
N VAL A 78 7.09 -3.83 -18.19
CA VAL A 78 5.82 -4.53 -18.01
C VAL A 78 4.69 -3.83 -18.77
N PRO A 79 3.91 -4.56 -19.61
CA PRO A 79 2.76 -3.98 -20.32
C PRO A 79 1.74 -3.36 -19.37
N ARG A 80 1.17 -2.19 -19.72
CA ARG A 80 0.21 -1.46 -18.86
C ARG A 80 -0.94 -2.33 -18.33
N ARG A 81 -1.40 -3.29 -19.15
CA ARG A 81 -2.52 -4.17 -18.82
C ARG A 81 -2.24 -5.08 -17.61
N VAL A 82 -1.00 -5.54 -17.42
CA VAL A 82 -0.66 -6.49 -16.35
C VAL A 82 -0.07 -5.84 -15.09
N ARG A 83 0.26 -4.54 -15.15
CA ARG A 83 0.87 -3.82 -14.01
C ARG A 83 0.07 -3.92 -12.71
N PRO A 84 -1.26 -3.75 -12.69
CA PRO A 84 -2.02 -3.82 -11.44
C PRO A 84 -1.95 -5.21 -10.79
N ALA A 85 -2.01 -6.27 -11.59
CA ALA A 85 -1.88 -7.64 -11.11
C ALA A 85 -0.49 -7.87 -10.48
N LEU A 86 0.58 -7.50 -11.20
CA LEU A 86 1.94 -7.63 -10.69
C LEU A 86 2.18 -6.79 -9.42
N GLN A 87 1.72 -5.54 -9.39
CA GLN A 87 1.85 -4.68 -8.22
C GLN A 87 1.14 -5.28 -7.00
N GLY A 88 -0.09 -5.76 -7.16
CA GLY A 88 -0.82 -6.43 -6.09
C GLY A 88 -0.07 -7.67 -5.58
N THR A 89 0.42 -8.52 -6.48
CA THR A 89 1.21 -9.71 -6.13
C THR A 89 2.48 -9.35 -5.35
N LEU A 90 3.21 -8.33 -5.78
CA LEU A 90 4.43 -7.88 -5.10
C LEU A 90 4.14 -7.28 -3.72
N ILE A 91 3.10 -6.46 -3.59
CA ILE A 91 2.69 -5.85 -2.31
C ILE A 91 2.31 -6.95 -1.31
N ILE A 92 1.47 -7.91 -1.73
CA ILE A 92 1.06 -9.02 -0.86
C ILE A 92 2.26 -9.87 -0.48
N SER A 93 3.13 -10.20 -1.44
CA SER A 93 4.35 -10.98 -1.18
C SER A 93 5.26 -10.27 -0.17
N ALA A 94 5.51 -8.97 -0.34
CA ALA A 94 6.32 -8.18 0.57
C ALA A 94 5.72 -8.14 1.98
N ALA A 95 4.40 -7.96 2.11
CA ALA A 95 3.70 -7.97 3.38
C ALA A 95 3.83 -9.34 4.08
N VAL A 96 3.57 -10.44 3.36
CA VAL A 96 3.68 -11.81 3.90
C VAL A 96 5.11 -12.11 4.35
N VAL A 97 6.12 -11.73 3.58
CA VAL A 97 7.53 -11.89 3.98
C VAL A 97 7.83 -11.09 5.24
N LEU A 98 7.42 -9.81 5.29
CA LEU A 98 7.71 -8.93 6.42
C LEU A 98 7.11 -9.44 7.74
N ILE A 99 5.84 -9.87 7.72
CA ILE A 99 5.19 -10.41 8.92
C ILE A 99 5.74 -11.78 9.34
N SER A 100 6.38 -12.51 8.42
CA SER A 100 6.96 -13.83 8.71
C SER A 100 8.36 -13.75 9.34
N ILE A 101 9.03 -12.58 9.32
CA ILE A 101 10.39 -12.43 9.84
C ILE A 101 10.54 -12.95 11.29
N PRO A 102 9.65 -12.62 12.25
CA PRO A 102 9.82 -13.09 13.63
C PRO A 102 9.80 -14.62 13.73
N VAL A 103 8.87 -15.28 13.04
CA VAL A 103 8.75 -16.75 13.11
C VAL A 103 9.89 -17.46 12.36
N LEU A 104 10.34 -16.90 11.24
CA LEU A 104 11.50 -17.41 10.49
C LEU A 104 12.80 -17.29 11.27
N THR A 105 12.96 -16.20 12.04
CA THR A 105 14.14 -15.99 12.89
C THR A 105 14.05 -16.72 14.23
N GLY A 106 12.99 -17.52 14.44
CA GLY A 106 12.76 -18.25 15.69
C GLY A 106 12.46 -17.35 16.89
N ARG A 107 12.05 -16.09 16.65
CA ARG A 107 11.67 -15.17 17.72
C ARG A 107 10.44 -15.70 18.45
N GLY A 108 10.53 -15.82 19.77
CA GLY A 108 9.49 -16.40 20.62
C GLY A 108 9.57 -17.91 20.81
N ARG A 109 10.54 -18.60 20.18
CA ARG A 109 10.77 -20.04 20.38
C ARG A 109 11.27 -20.29 21.80
N ASN A 110 10.69 -21.28 22.49
CA ASN A 110 11.03 -21.63 23.86
C ASN A 110 11.53 -23.09 23.94
N PRO A 111 12.80 -23.33 24.33
CA PRO A 111 13.34 -24.68 24.46
C PRO A 111 12.55 -25.57 25.43
N ASN A 112 11.93 -24.97 26.45
CA ASN A 112 11.15 -25.69 27.47
C ASN A 112 9.71 -25.98 27.04
N ASN A 113 9.28 -25.45 25.89
CA ASN A 113 7.96 -25.72 25.33
C ASN A 113 8.05 -25.88 23.80
N PRO A 114 8.38 -27.08 23.31
CA PRO A 114 8.59 -27.34 21.88
C PRO A 114 7.31 -27.22 21.03
N SER A 115 6.14 -27.08 21.65
CA SER A 115 4.89 -26.77 20.94
C SER A 115 4.82 -25.32 20.45
N ILE A 116 5.74 -24.44 20.90
CA ILE A 116 5.86 -23.06 20.41
C ILE A 116 6.76 -23.06 19.17
N LEU A 117 6.20 -22.63 18.03
CA LEU A 117 6.85 -22.65 16.72
C LEU A 117 7.31 -24.05 16.25
N PRO A 118 6.40 -25.05 16.19
CA PRO A 118 6.78 -26.42 15.84
C PRO A 118 7.01 -26.60 14.32
N GLY A 119 6.44 -25.71 13.50
CA GLY A 119 6.40 -25.86 12.05
C GLY A 119 7.68 -25.41 11.33
N ASP A 120 7.86 -25.93 10.12
CA ASP A 120 8.81 -25.38 9.14
C ASP A 120 8.17 -24.16 8.45
N TYR A 121 8.41 -22.98 9.04
CA TYR A 121 7.91 -21.71 8.52
C TYR A 121 8.56 -21.29 7.20
N GLY A 122 9.73 -21.83 6.86
CA GLY A 122 10.36 -21.59 5.57
C GLY A 122 9.54 -22.23 4.44
N THR A 123 9.23 -23.52 4.60
CA THR A 123 8.36 -24.24 3.67
C THR A 123 6.95 -23.62 3.62
N GLY A 124 6.37 -23.28 4.78
CA GLY A 124 5.07 -22.62 4.84
C GLY A 124 5.05 -21.27 4.10
N LEU A 125 6.09 -20.44 4.26
CA LEU A 125 6.20 -19.17 3.54
C LEU A 125 6.26 -19.39 2.02
N LEU A 126 7.08 -20.34 1.55
CA LEU A 126 7.21 -20.65 0.13
C LEU A 126 5.87 -21.11 -0.46
N GLN A 127 5.10 -21.91 0.27
CA GLN A 127 3.77 -22.35 -0.15
C GLN A 127 2.80 -21.16 -0.29
N VAL A 128 2.76 -20.26 0.69
CA VAL A 128 1.91 -19.06 0.62
C VAL A 128 2.31 -18.18 -0.56
N LEU A 129 3.61 -17.94 -0.75
CA LEU A 129 4.11 -17.17 -1.89
C LEU A 129 3.74 -17.84 -3.22
N ALA A 130 3.85 -19.16 -3.33
CA ALA A 130 3.46 -19.89 -4.53
C ALA A 130 1.97 -19.66 -4.87
N VAL A 131 1.08 -19.67 -3.86
CA VAL A 131 -0.35 -19.36 -4.06
C VAL A 131 -0.55 -17.91 -4.50
N VAL A 132 0.10 -16.96 -3.83
CA VAL A 132 0.01 -15.53 -4.17
C VAL A 132 0.46 -15.28 -5.62
N TRP A 133 1.55 -15.90 -6.05
CA TRP A 133 2.04 -15.78 -7.43
C TRP A 133 1.15 -16.50 -8.44
N ALA A 134 0.59 -17.66 -8.11
CA ALA A 134 -0.36 -18.35 -8.97
C ALA A 134 -1.59 -17.46 -9.25
N VAL A 135 -2.17 -16.85 -8.21
CA VAL A 135 -3.28 -15.90 -8.35
C VAL A 135 -2.88 -14.67 -9.17
N GLY A 136 -1.68 -14.15 -8.92
CA GLY A 136 -1.10 -13.03 -9.69
C GLY A 136 -0.98 -13.32 -11.18
N VAL A 137 -0.45 -14.49 -11.53
CA VAL A 137 -0.30 -14.95 -12.92
C VAL A 137 -1.67 -15.10 -13.57
N ILE A 138 -2.65 -15.71 -12.89
CA ILE A 138 -4.02 -15.82 -13.40
C ILE A 138 -4.61 -14.43 -13.67
N ALA A 139 -4.45 -13.49 -12.74
CA ALA A 139 -4.94 -12.12 -12.92
C ALA A 139 -4.25 -11.41 -14.10
N ALA A 140 -2.94 -11.59 -14.28
CA ALA A 140 -2.18 -11.05 -15.39
C ALA A 140 -2.63 -11.62 -16.75
N ILE A 141 -2.80 -12.95 -16.83
CA ILE A 141 -3.32 -13.63 -18.04
C ILE A 141 -4.71 -13.09 -18.37
N ARG A 142 -5.61 -13.00 -17.39
CA ARG A 142 -6.96 -12.43 -17.60
C ARG A 142 -6.91 -10.99 -18.09
N ALA A 143 -5.96 -10.19 -17.64
CA ALA A 143 -5.81 -8.81 -18.09
C ALA A 143 -5.29 -8.71 -19.55
N LEU A 144 -4.45 -9.66 -19.98
CA LEU A 144 -4.00 -9.75 -21.37
C LEU A 144 -5.12 -10.19 -22.32
N LEU A 145 -5.96 -11.13 -21.88
CA LEU A 145 -7.08 -11.68 -22.66
C LEU A 145 -8.28 -10.72 -22.79
N ARG A 146 -8.34 -9.63 -22.02
CA ARG A 146 -9.42 -8.64 -22.13
C ARG A 146 -9.33 -7.86 -23.46
N PRO A 147 -10.42 -7.75 -24.23
CA PRO A 147 -10.44 -6.92 -25.41
C PRO A 147 -10.11 -5.45 -25.06
N PRO A 148 -9.48 -4.67 -25.95
CA PRO A 148 -9.49 -3.21 -25.82
C PRO A 148 -10.96 -2.76 -25.68
N VAL A 149 -11.27 -1.96 -24.66
CA VAL A 149 -12.55 -1.25 -24.63
C VAL A 149 -12.60 -0.44 -25.91
N ALA A 150 -13.58 -0.69 -26.77
CA ALA A 150 -13.78 0.11 -27.96
C ALA A 150 -13.94 1.56 -27.49
N ASP A 151 -13.09 2.45 -27.98
CA ASP A 151 -13.27 3.88 -27.75
C ASP A 151 -14.72 4.20 -28.13
N ASP A 152 -15.46 4.87 -27.23
CA ASP A 152 -16.82 5.33 -27.51
C ASP A 152 -16.80 5.99 -28.89
N PRO A 153 -17.64 5.56 -29.85
CA PRO A 153 -17.67 6.20 -31.16
C PRO A 153 -17.82 7.72 -30.95
N PRO A 154 -17.09 8.55 -31.72
CA PRO A 154 -17.08 10.00 -31.51
C PRO A 154 -18.51 10.48 -31.28
N ARG A 155 -18.79 11.08 -30.11
CA ARG A 155 -20.11 11.63 -29.84
C ARG A 155 -20.48 12.51 -31.02
N ALA A 156 -21.60 12.22 -31.67
CA ALA A 156 -22.04 12.80 -32.94
C ALA A 156 -22.18 14.34 -32.96
N GLY A 157 -21.84 15.04 -31.86
CA GLY A 157 -21.77 16.49 -31.77
C GLY A 157 -20.35 17.09 -31.78
N THR A 158 -19.30 16.33 -32.07
CA THR A 158 -17.90 16.85 -32.15
C THR A 158 -17.36 17.00 -33.56
N LEU A 159 -18.18 16.78 -34.59
CA LEU A 159 -17.80 17.18 -35.95
C LEU A 159 -17.78 18.71 -36.02
N PRO A 160 -16.68 19.35 -36.46
CA PRO A 160 -16.65 20.78 -36.66
C PRO A 160 -17.79 21.20 -37.62
N PRO A 161 -18.38 22.40 -37.46
CA PRO A 161 -19.42 22.86 -38.35
C PRO A 161 -18.90 22.81 -39.78
N GLN A 162 -19.59 22.04 -40.60
CA GLN A 162 -19.29 21.90 -42.02
C GLN A 162 -19.75 23.19 -42.69
N ASN A 163 -18.91 24.22 -42.64
CA ASN A 163 -19.11 25.45 -43.38
C ASN A 163 -18.90 25.15 -44.87
N GLY A 164 -19.99 24.74 -45.51
CA GLY A 164 -20.13 24.78 -46.96
C GLY A 164 -19.92 26.21 -47.44
N TRP A 165 -19.21 26.31 -48.57
CA TRP A 165 -18.96 27.53 -49.33
C TRP A 165 -20.23 28.38 -49.55
#